data_AF-A0A024TAT9-F1
#
_entry.id   AF-A0A024TAT9-F1
#
_cell.length_a   1.000
_cell.length_b   1.000
_cell.length_c   1.000
_cell.angle_alpha   90.00
_cell.angle_beta   90.00
_cell.angle_gamma   90.00
#
_symmetry.space_group_name_H-M   'P 1'
#
loop_
_entity.id
_entity.type
_entity.pdbx_description
1 polymer ?
#
loop_
_entity_poly.entity_id
_entity_poly.type
_entity_poly.pdbx_seq_one_letter_code
_entity_poly.pdbx_strand_id
1 'polypeptide(L)'
;MKAPTLEKMVMRVIESVQPVLYEHYVTMPTMAELREKGSLFRNNPYAKYATDVKFQPSNRPTGRFGEQKHYFSVKHKLYGLKIEASVSPEGLLVDMSAHEPGSLTKATSA
;
A
#
# COMPACT_ATOMS: atom_id res chain seq x y z
N MET A 1 -26.02 19.46 -17.18
CA MET A 1 -25.14 18.60 -16.36
C MET A 1 -23.69 18.89 -16.75
N LYS A 2 -22.78 19.19 -15.81
CA LYS A 2 -21.35 19.23 -16.13
C LYS A 2 -20.87 17.79 -16.32
N ALA A 3 -20.18 17.51 -17.43
CA ALA A 3 -19.59 16.20 -17.66
C ALA A 3 -18.57 15.89 -16.55
N PRO A 4 -18.47 14.63 -16.08
CA PRO A 4 -17.41 14.22 -15.17
C PRO A 4 -16.06 14.46 -15.83
N THR A 5 -15.07 14.92 -15.07
CA THR A 5 -13.69 14.97 -15.55
C THR A 5 -13.16 13.54 -15.74
N LEU A 6 -12.16 13.36 -16.61
CA LEU A 6 -11.50 12.05 -16.82
C LEU A 6 -11.06 11.42 -15.49
N GLU A 7 -10.46 12.22 -14.61
CA GLU A 7 -10.06 11.81 -13.27
C GLU A 7 -11.22 11.19 -12.46
N LYS A 8 -12.39 11.83 -12.46
CA LYS A 8 -13.57 11.30 -11.75
C LYS A 8 -14.07 9.98 -12.33
N MET A 9 -13.97 9.80 -13.64
CA MET A 9 -14.34 8.53 -14.28
C MET A 9 -13.35 7.43 -13.91
N VAL A 10 -12.05 7.72 -13.96
CA VAL A 10 -10.98 6.78 -13.59
C VAL A 10 -11.12 6.36 -12.13
N MET A 11 -11.32 7.31 -11.21
CA MET A 11 -11.48 6.99 -9.79
C MET A 11 -12.69 6.10 -9.53
N ARG A 12 -13.83 6.37 -10.18
CA ARG A 12 -15.02 5.51 -10.06
C ARG A 12 -14.76 4.07 -10.54
N VAL A 13 -14.00 3.92 -11.64
CA VAL A 13 -13.61 2.59 -12.13
C VAL A 13 -12.73 1.90 -11.09
N ILE A 14 -11.71 2.58 -10.56
CA ILE A 14 -10.81 2.05 -9.53
C ILE A 14 -11.60 1.60 -8.30
N GLU A 15 -12.49 2.45 -7.76
CA GLU A 15 -13.34 2.14 -6.60
C GLU A 15 -14.22 0.91 -6.83
N SER A 16 -14.66 0.68 -8.07
CA SER A 16 -15.50 -0.47 -8.41
C SER A 16 -14.71 -1.77 -8.54
N VAL A 17 -13.49 -1.72 -9.09
CA VAL A 17 -12.66 -2.92 -9.34
C VAL A 17 -11.75 -3.28 -8.16
N GLN A 18 -11.39 -2.31 -7.33
CA GLN A 18 -10.45 -2.49 -6.22
C GLN A 18 -10.82 -3.65 -5.29
N PRO A 19 -12.07 -3.82 -4.83
CA PRO A 19 -12.40 -4.92 -3.91
C PRO A 19 -12.14 -6.30 -4.52
N VAL A 20 -12.48 -6.48 -5.80
CA VAL A 20 -12.28 -7.74 -6.54
C VAL A 20 -10.79 -8.03 -6.72
N LEU A 21 -10.01 -7.01 -7.08
CA LEU A 21 -8.55 -7.15 -7.20
C LEU A 21 -7.92 -7.45 -5.84
N TYR A 22 -8.37 -6.80 -4.77
CA TYR A 22 -7.84 -7.02 -3.43
C TYR A 22 -8.10 -8.45 -2.97
N GLU A 23 -9.34 -8.95 -3.08
CA GLU A 23 -9.68 -10.33 -2.73
C GLU A 23 -8.87 -11.36 -3.53
N HIS A 24 -8.60 -11.10 -4.81
CA HIS A 24 -7.88 -12.04 -5.66
C HIS A 24 -6.36 -12.06 -5.43
N TYR A 25 -5.75 -10.89 -5.18
CA TYR A 25 -4.29 -10.75 -5.09
C TYR A 25 -3.75 -10.67 -3.67
N VAL A 26 -4.59 -10.37 -2.68
CA VAL A 26 -4.21 -10.27 -1.27
C VAL A 26 -4.71 -11.52 -0.55
N THR A 27 -3.78 -12.43 -0.26
CA THR A 27 -4.10 -13.70 0.40
C THR A 27 -3.03 -14.03 1.44
N MET A 28 -3.48 -14.47 2.60
CA MET A 28 -2.59 -14.92 3.66
C MET A 28 -2.24 -16.40 3.46
N PRO A 29 -0.97 -16.74 3.19
CA PRO A 29 -0.56 -18.13 3.09
C PRO A 29 -0.53 -18.80 4.47
N THR A 30 -0.76 -20.11 4.48
CA THR A 30 -0.55 -20.94 5.65
C THR A 30 0.93 -21.36 5.77
N MET A 31 1.38 -21.68 6.99
CA MET A 31 2.73 -22.20 7.19
C MET A 31 2.95 -23.57 6.53
N ALA A 32 1.89 -24.37 6.34
CA ALA A 32 1.98 -25.66 5.68
C ALA A 32 2.29 -25.50 4.19
N GLU A 33 1.56 -24.61 3.50
CA GLU A 33 1.77 -24.30 2.08
C GLU A 33 3.18 -23.75 1.83
N LEU A 34 3.64 -22.81 2.66
CA LEU A 34 4.99 -22.23 2.53
C LEU A 34 6.09 -23.30 2.68
N ARG A 35 5.90 -24.26 3.60
CA ARG A 35 6.84 -25.36 3.81
C ARG A 35 6.84 -26.35 2.66
N GLU A 36 5.66 -26.72 2.17
CA GLU A 36 5.51 -27.64 1.04
C GLU A 36 6.20 -27.08 -0.21
N LYS A 37 6.10 -25.75 -0.42
CA LYS A 37 6.78 -25.03 -1.50
C LYS A 37 8.25 -24.69 -1.23
N GLY A 38 8.77 -25.01 -0.05
CA GLY A 38 10.13 -24.63 0.37
C GLY A 38 10.39 -23.11 0.42
N SER A 39 9.34 -22.29 0.46
CA SER A 39 9.40 -20.82 0.38
C SER A 39 9.36 -20.22 1.77
N LEU A 40 10.52 -20.20 2.44
CA LEU A 40 10.67 -19.73 3.82
C LEU A 40 11.72 -18.62 3.91
N PHE A 41 11.55 -17.67 4.83
CA PHE A 41 12.62 -16.72 5.13
C PHE A 41 13.82 -17.43 5.72
N ARG A 42 15.00 -17.26 5.11
CA ARG A 42 16.26 -17.92 5.53
C ARG A 42 16.56 -17.81 7.02
N ASN A 43 16.37 -16.62 7.59
CA ASN A 43 16.71 -16.35 8.99
C ASN A 43 15.52 -16.54 9.94
N ASN A 44 14.29 -16.66 9.43
CA ASN A 44 13.06 -16.74 10.22
C ASN A 44 12.07 -17.72 9.57
N PRO A 45 12.33 -19.05 9.60
CA PRO A 45 11.58 -20.03 8.84
C PRO A 45 10.13 -20.26 9.32
N TYR A 46 9.73 -19.63 10.43
CA TYR A 46 8.37 -19.67 10.97
C TYR A 46 7.58 -18.38 10.71
N ALA A 47 8.22 -17.35 10.14
CA ALA A 47 7.53 -16.11 9.80
C ALA A 47 6.75 -16.29 8.49
N LYS A 48 5.44 -15.97 8.51
CA LYS A 48 4.55 -16.06 7.35
C LYS A 48 4.72 -14.90 6.36
N TYR A 49 5.08 -13.73 6.87
CA TYR A 49 5.23 -12.51 6.08
C TYR A 49 6.17 -11.54 6.80
N ALA A 50 6.64 -10.53 6.06
CA ALA A 50 7.35 -9.39 6.59
C ALA A 50 6.55 -8.12 6.29
N THR A 51 6.48 -7.22 7.26
CA THR A 51 5.74 -5.96 7.15
C THR A 51 6.73 -4.80 7.09
N ASP A 52 6.52 -3.89 6.14
CA ASP A 52 7.33 -2.67 6.01
C ASP A 52 6.50 -1.49 5.51
N VAL A 53 6.96 -0.28 5.82
CA VAL A 53 6.33 0.96 5.37
C VAL A 53 6.99 1.44 4.09
N LYS A 54 6.20 1.56 3.02
CA LYS A 54 6.64 2.07 1.72
C LYS A 54 6.10 3.45 1.46
N PHE A 55 6.95 4.33 0.93
CA PHE A 55 6.56 5.63 0.40
C PHE A 55 6.28 5.50 -1.09
N GLN A 56 5.07 5.88 -1.50
CA GLN A 56 4.65 5.93 -2.90
C GLN A 56 4.53 7.39 -3.35
N PRO A 57 5.36 7.83 -4.31
CA PRO A 57 5.22 9.16 -4.89
C PRO A 57 3.84 9.36 -5.50
N SER A 58 3.26 10.54 -5.30
CA SER A 58 1.97 10.92 -5.88
C SER A 58 2.07 12.27 -6.56
N ASN A 59 1.09 12.57 -7.41
CA ASN A 59 0.90 13.94 -7.88
C ASN A 59 0.69 14.88 -6.68
N ARG A 60 1.15 16.12 -6.85
CA ARG A 60 0.91 17.17 -5.86
C ARG A 60 -0.61 17.36 -5.73
N PRO A 61 -1.20 17.18 -4.54
CA PRO A 61 -2.63 17.35 -4.36
C PRO A 61 -3.06 18.76 -4.78
N THR A 62 -4.25 18.88 -5.38
CA THR A 62 -4.87 20.18 -5.62
C THR A 62 -5.40 20.72 -4.29
N GLY A 63 -5.18 22.00 -3.97
CA GLY A 63 -5.60 22.57 -2.69
C GLY A 63 -4.77 23.77 -2.27
N ARG A 64 -4.92 24.25 -1.03
CA ARG A 64 -4.07 25.32 -0.49
C ARG A 64 -2.69 24.77 -0.10
N PHE A 65 -1.68 25.64 -0.03
CA PHE A 65 -0.31 25.24 0.32
C PHE A 65 -0.22 24.44 1.64
N GLY A 66 -1.04 24.79 2.64
CA GLY A 66 -1.10 24.07 3.91
C GLY A 66 -1.56 22.61 3.77
N GLU A 67 -2.61 22.37 2.96
CA GLU A 67 -3.15 21.03 2.72
C GLU A 67 -2.14 20.13 1.98
N GLN A 68 -1.41 20.73 1.04
CA GLN A 68 -0.41 20.01 0.24
C GLN A 68 0.79 19.59 1.07
N LYS A 69 1.21 20.42 2.04
CA LYS A 69 2.36 20.14 2.91
C LYS A 69 2.19 18.83 3.69
N HIS A 70 0.95 18.41 3.98
CA HIS A 70 0.65 17.15 4.65
C HIS A 70 1.08 15.92 3.84
N TYR A 71 1.24 16.04 2.53
CA TYR A 71 1.69 14.94 1.66
C TYR A 71 3.18 15.03 1.31
N PHE A 72 3.85 16.13 1.66
CA PHE A 72 5.27 16.30 1.35
C PHE A 72 6.14 15.56 2.35
N SER A 73 6.90 14.58 1.86
CA SER A 73 7.89 13.87 2.66
C SER A 73 9.23 14.58 2.59
N VAL A 74 9.72 15.13 3.72
CA VAL A 74 11.03 15.79 3.79
C VAL A 74 12.16 14.81 3.47
N LYS A 75 12.06 13.56 3.96
CA LYS A 75 13.05 12.50 3.73
C LYS A 75 13.24 12.20 2.23
N HIS A 76 12.14 12.14 1.49
CA HIS A 76 12.16 11.78 0.07
C HIS A 76 12.10 12.99 -0.87
N LYS A 77 11.90 14.20 -0.34
CA LYS A 77 11.72 15.47 -1.08
C LYS A 77 10.63 15.40 -2.16
N LEU A 78 9.61 14.58 -1.94
CA LEU A 78 8.51 14.33 -2.88
C LEU A 78 7.16 14.37 -2.15
N TYR A 79 6.10 14.67 -2.90
CA TYR A 79 4.73 14.42 -2.46
C TYR A 79 4.41 12.94 -2.61
N GLY A 80 3.69 12.38 -1.66
CA GLY A 80 3.31 10.99 -1.73
C GLY A 80 2.49 10.51 -0.55
N LEU A 81 2.22 9.22 -0.61
CA LEU A 81 1.50 8.46 0.39
C LEU A 81 2.44 7.47 1.05
N LYS A 82 2.13 7.10 2.29
CA LYS A 82 2.77 5.98 2.98
C LYS A 82 1.75 4.87 3.14
N ILE A 83 2.19 3.67 2.85
CA ILE A 83 1.42 2.45 3.09
C ILE A 83 2.28 1.49 3.90
N GLU A 84 1.67 0.79 4.82
CA GLU A 84 2.26 -0.40 5.41
C GLU A 84 1.78 -1.60 4.59
N ALA A 85 2.73 -2.43 4.14
CA ALA A 85 2.44 -3.60 3.33
C ALA A 85 3.14 -4.82 3.93
N SER A 86 2.39 -5.92 4.01
CA SER A 86 2.88 -7.23 4.44
C SER A 86 3.05 -8.12 3.23
N VAL A 87 4.24 -8.72 3.08
CA VAL A 87 4.60 -9.56 1.91
C VAL A 87 5.11 -10.92 2.37
N SER A 88 4.67 -11.99 1.71
CA SER A 88 5.10 -13.36 1.98
C SER A 88 6.54 -13.61 1.51
N PRO A 89 7.21 -14.70 1.95
CA PRO A 89 8.51 -15.12 1.41
C PRO A 89 8.52 -15.30 -0.12
N GLU A 90 7.37 -15.64 -0.71
CA GLU A 90 7.18 -15.81 -2.15
C GLU A 90 7.06 -14.47 -2.90
N GLY A 91 7.02 -13.34 -2.18
CA GLY A 91 6.84 -12.01 -2.77
C GLY A 91 5.38 -11.63 -3.02
N LEU A 92 4.41 -12.37 -2.48
CA LEU A 92 2.97 -12.10 -2.64
C LEU A 92 2.47 -11.17 -1.54
N LEU A 93 1.52 -10.28 -1.89
CA LEU A 93 0.91 -9.35 -0.95
C LEU A 93 -0.03 -10.11 0.00
N VAL A 94 0.17 -9.91 1.30
CA VAL A 94 -0.59 -10.58 2.37
C VAL A 94 -1.60 -9.63 3.01
N ASP A 95 -1.20 -8.37 3.21
CA ASP A 95 -2.05 -7.34 3.78
C ASP A 95 -1.51 -5.95 3.40
N MET A 96 -2.38 -4.94 3.42
CA MET A 96 -2.02 -3.55 3.16
C MET A 96 -2.91 -2.61 3.97
N SER A 97 -2.28 -1.65 4.67
CA SER A 97 -2.99 -0.61 5.42
C SER A 97 -3.69 0.38 4.50
N ALA A 98 -4.60 1.18 5.07
CA ALA A 98 -4.99 2.44 4.45
C ALA A 98 -3.75 3.33 4.21
N HIS A 99 -3.86 4.23 3.24
CA HIS A 99 -2.78 5.15 2.93
C HIS A 99 -2.77 6.33 3.90
N GLU A 100 -1.57 6.72 4.32
CA GLU A 100 -1.34 7.89 5.17
C GLU A 100 -0.60 9.00 4.40
N PRO A 101 -0.83 10.27 4.74
CA PRO A 101 -0.07 11.38 4.13
C PRO A 101 1.45 11.24 4.33
N GLY A 102 2.21 11.49 3.27
CA GLY A 102 3.66 11.30 3.23
C GLY A 102 4.50 12.10 4.26
N SER A 103 3.93 13.16 4.85
CA SER A 103 4.57 13.93 5.92
C SER A 103 4.53 13.23 7.28
N LEU A 104 3.58 12.33 7.53
CA LEU A 104 3.45 11.63 8.81
C LEU A 104 4.58 10.62 8.98
N THR A 105 5.19 10.58 10.17
CA THR A 105 6.34 9.73 10.46
C THR A 105 5.96 8.31 10.93
N LYS A 106 4.70 8.07 11.30
CA LYS A 106 4.20 6.77 11.74
C LYS A 106 3.12 6.27 10.78
N ALA A 107 3.42 5.21 10.03
CA ALA A 107 2.43 4.15 9.86
C ALA A 107 2.65 3.23 11.06
N THR A 108 1.61 2.96 11.84
CA THR A 108 1.76 2.31 13.14
C THR A 108 1.98 0.81 12.95
N SER A 109 3.24 0.36 13.00
CA SER A 109 3.56 -1.03 13.28
C SER A 109 3.47 -1.24 14.80
N ALA A 110 2.49 -2.04 15.23
CA ALA A 110 2.37 -2.56 16.59
C ALA A 110 2.86 -4.01 16.63
#